data_AF-A0A520BCZ1-F1
#
_entry.id   AF-A0A520BCZ1-F1
#
_cell.length_a   1.000
_cell.length_b   1.000
_cell.length_c   1.000
_cell.angle_alpha   90.00
_cell.angle_beta   90.00
_cell.angle_gamma   90.00
#
_symmetry.space_group_name_H-M   'P 1'
#
loop_
_entity.id
_entity.type
_entity.pdbx_description
1 polymer ?
#
loop_
_entity_poly.entity_id
_entity_poly.type
_entity_poly.pdbx_seq_one_letter_code
_entity_poly.pdbx_strand_id
1 'polypeptide(L)'
;MKIHLSIVLLMLTCYAAMANDGAFFAKGNQLIPIKETDISVRKEILTLKKVRNKFIEVTVYYEFYNPGRDKKLTVGFEAFSPYGDVDGAPKNGKHPYMRDFKVQLNNSILKYNVAHVADSLYNKNGTIKSLDLAKFQGSKSGNEVDFYYVYHFEANFKKGINVVKHTYNYDVSGSIDYNYDFEYVLTAANRWANKQIDDFTLIIDLG
;
A
#
# COMPACT_ATOMS: atom_id res chain seq x y z
N MET A 1 -22.85 -53.36 2.75
CA MET A 1 -22.78 -52.60 1.49
C MET A 1 -23.13 -51.12 1.67
N LYS A 2 -24.27 -50.75 2.29
CA LYS A 2 -24.67 -49.34 2.49
C LYS A 2 -23.68 -48.51 3.30
N ILE A 3 -23.14 -49.05 4.40
CA ILE A 3 -22.15 -48.35 5.25
C ILE A 3 -20.84 -48.07 4.50
N HIS A 4 -20.34 -49.03 3.72
CA HIS A 4 -19.13 -48.84 2.92
C HIS A 4 -19.33 -47.80 1.81
N LEU A 5 -20.52 -47.75 1.20
CA LEU A 5 -20.85 -46.74 0.20
C LEU A 5 -20.92 -45.33 0.81
N SER A 6 -21.50 -45.20 2.02
CA SER A 6 -21.53 -43.94 2.76
C SER A 6 -20.13 -43.46 3.17
N ILE A 7 -19.24 -44.38 3.57
CA ILE A 7 -17.85 -44.04 3.92
C ILE A 7 -17.06 -43.61 2.69
N VAL A 8 -17.22 -44.28 1.56
CA VAL A 8 -16.57 -43.91 0.29
C VAL A 8 -17.08 -42.54 -0.19
N LEU A 9 -18.39 -42.28 -0.10
CA LEU A 9 -18.98 -40.99 -0.44
C LEU A 9 -18.45 -39.87 0.48
N LEU A 10 -18.34 -40.13 1.78
CA LEU A 10 -17.77 -39.18 2.74
C LEU A 10 -16.30 -38.87 2.42
N MET A 11 -15.49 -39.89 2.15
CA MET A 11 -14.09 -39.68 1.77
C MET A 11 -13.96 -38.89 0.46
N LEU A 12 -14.79 -39.18 -0.56
CA LEU A 12 -14.83 -38.41 -1.81
C LEU A 12 -15.21 -36.94 -1.58
N THR A 13 -16.15 -36.65 -0.65
CA THR A 13 -16.51 -35.26 -0.32
C THR A 13 -15.42 -34.51 0.44
N CYS A 14 -14.61 -35.19 1.25
CA CYS A 14 -13.47 -34.58 1.94
C CYS A 14 -12.35 -34.17 0.98
N TYR A 15 -12.14 -34.91 -0.13
CA TYR A 15 -11.15 -34.54 -1.16
C TYR A 15 -11.58 -33.33 -2.01
N ALA A 16 -12.87 -33.02 -2.07
CA ALA A 16 -13.40 -31.87 -2.82
C ALA A 16 -13.43 -30.58 -1.98
N ALA A 17 -13.14 -30.64 -0.68
CA ALA A 17 -13.06 -29.48 0.18
C ALA A 17 -11.71 -28.78 -0.02
N MET A 18 -11.66 -27.85 -0.96
CA MET A 18 -10.59 -26.87 -1.03
C MET A 18 -10.85 -25.79 0.03
N ALA A 19 -10.19 -25.90 1.18
CA ALA A 19 -10.07 -24.77 2.10
C ALA A 19 -9.05 -23.80 1.51
N ASN A 20 -9.48 -22.59 1.14
CA ASN A 20 -8.55 -21.47 0.97
C ASN A 20 -8.61 -20.66 2.27
N ASP A 21 -7.44 -20.43 2.88
CA ASP A 21 -7.34 -19.65 4.13
C ASP A 21 -7.37 -18.13 3.88
N GLY A 22 -7.19 -17.71 2.62
CA GLY A 22 -7.26 -16.32 2.16
C GLY A 22 -5.94 -15.80 1.61
N ALA A 23 -6.04 -14.79 0.75
CA ALA A 23 -4.91 -14.09 0.16
C ALA A 23 -4.99 -12.61 0.52
N PHE A 24 -3.97 -12.11 1.22
CA PHE A 24 -3.77 -10.69 1.44
C PHE A 24 -2.83 -10.16 0.37
N PHE A 25 -3.36 -9.34 -0.55
CA PHE A 25 -2.55 -8.76 -1.61
C PHE A 25 -1.86 -7.47 -1.17
N ALA A 26 -2.59 -6.56 -0.53
CA ALA A 26 -2.05 -5.29 -0.07
C ALA A 26 -3.06 -4.49 0.78
N LYS A 27 -2.57 -3.36 1.30
CA LYS A 27 -3.37 -2.26 1.83
C LYS A 27 -2.94 -0.91 1.28
N GLY A 28 -3.90 0.01 1.23
CA GLY A 28 -3.64 1.41 0.96
C GLY A 28 -2.96 2.12 2.12
N ASN A 29 -2.29 3.22 1.82
CA ASN A 29 -1.58 4.01 2.82
C ASN A 29 -1.56 5.49 2.42
N GLN A 30 -1.27 6.36 3.39
CA GLN A 30 -1.01 7.76 3.09
C GLN A 30 0.44 7.99 2.68
N LEU A 31 0.67 9.15 2.07
CA LEU A 31 2.02 9.68 1.92
C LEU A 31 2.59 10.06 3.29
N ILE A 32 3.90 9.88 3.47
CA ILE A 32 4.62 10.20 4.70
C ILE A 32 5.87 11.02 4.38
N PRO A 33 6.29 11.94 5.26
CA PRO A 33 7.57 12.60 5.07
C PRO A 33 8.68 11.67 5.60
N ILE A 34 9.77 11.49 4.85
CA ILE A 34 10.93 10.70 5.32
C ILE A 34 11.74 11.49 6.36
N LYS A 35 11.46 12.77 6.57
CA LYS A 35 12.06 13.54 7.66
C LYS A 35 11.00 14.41 8.31
N GLU A 36 11.11 14.61 9.61
CA GLU A 36 10.27 15.56 10.33
C GLU A 36 10.18 16.90 9.60
N THR A 37 8.97 17.46 9.59
CA THR A 37 8.63 18.66 8.85
C THR A 37 7.53 19.44 9.57
N ASP A 38 7.46 20.73 9.29
CA ASP A 38 6.41 21.66 9.73
C ASP A 38 5.21 21.69 8.76
N ILE A 39 5.25 20.88 7.68
CA ILE A 39 4.18 20.74 6.70
C ILE A 39 3.08 19.85 7.26
N SER A 40 1.84 20.34 7.23
CA SER A 40 0.66 19.63 7.74
C SER A 40 -0.27 19.17 6.61
N VAL A 41 -1.03 18.10 6.86
CA VAL A 41 -2.13 17.69 5.99
C VAL A 41 -3.38 18.49 6.36
N ARG A 42 -3.89 19.31 5.44
CA ARG A 42 -5.13 20.10 5.64
C ARG A 42 -6.36 19.38 5.11
N LYS A 43 -6.22 18.70 3.99
CA LYS A 43 -7.32 17.96 3.37
C LYS A 43 -6.81 16.64 2.80
N GLU A 44 -7.62 15.61 2.93
CA GLU A 44 -7.48 14.35 2.20
C GLU A 44 -8.84 13.92 1.64
N ILE A 45 -8.87 13.65 0.35
CA ILE A 45 -10.00 13.00 -0.32
C ILE A 45 -9.49 11.66 -0.85
N LEU A 46 -9.88 10.59 -0.16
CA LEU A 46 -9.61 9.21 -0.55
C LEU A 46 -10.78 8.71 -1.39
N THR A 47 -10.50 8.32 -2.63
CA THR A 47 -11.46 7.70 -3.53
C THR A 47 -11.05 6.26 -3.82
N LEU A 48 -11.93 5.33 -3.49
CA LEU A 48 -11.79 3.90 -3.75
C LEU A 48 -12.82 3.50 -4.80
N LYS A 49 -12.36 2.95 -5.93
CA LYS A 49 -13.25 2.46 -6.99
C LYS A 49 -12.98 1.01 -7.28
N LYS A 50 -13.96 0.15 -7.03
CA LYS A 50 -13.88 -1.27 -7.41
C LYS A 50 -14.09 -1.40 -8.91
N VAL A 51 -13.15 -2.08 -9.59
CA VAL A 51 -13.21 -2.27 -11.03
C VAL A 51 -13.31 -3.76 -11.35
N ARG A 52 -14.44 -4.13 -11.96
CA ARG A 52 -14.71 -5.47 -12.52
C ARG A 52 -14.46 -6.62 -11.53
N ASN A 53 -14.63 -6.38 -10.22
CA ASN A 53 -14.33 -7.35 -9.16
C ASN A 53 -12.89 -7.91 -9.19
N LYS A 54 -11.93 -7.17 -9.79
CA LYS A 54 -10.54 -7.62 -9.92
C LYS A 54 -9.56 -6.76 -9.14
N PHE A 55 -9.75 -5.45 -9.16
CA PHE A 55 -8.87 -4.52 -8.48
C PHE A 55 -9.63 -3.30 -7.97
N ILE A 56 -9.02 -2.58 -7.04
CA ILE A 56 -9.45 -1.28 -6.58
C ILE A 56 -8.52 -0.24 -7.17
N GLU A 57 -9.08 0.73 -7.89
CA GLU A 57 -8.40 1.97 -8.25
C GLU A 57 -8.46 2.90 -7.04
N VAL A 58 -7.29 3.30 -6.55
CA VAL A 58 -7.16 4.22 -5.43
C VAL A 58 -6.68 5.56 -5.98
N THR A 59 -7.42 6.60 -5.67
CA THR A 59 -7.03 7.99 -5.94
C THR A 59 -7.06 8.76 -4.64
N VAL A 60 -5.96 9.44 -4.32
CA VAL A 60 -5.88 10.28 -3.13
C VAL A 60 -5.47 11.67 -3.52
N TYR A 61 -6.30 12.63 -3.14
CA TYR A 61 -6.04 14.07 -3.27
C TYR A 61 -5.72 14.63 -1.90
N TYR A 62 -4.66 15.43 -1.82
CA TYR A 62 -4.24 16.11 -0.61
C TYR A 62 -4.09 17.60 -0.83
N GLU A 63 -4.41 18.36 0.22
CA GLU A 63 -3.91 19.73 0.39
C GLU A 63 -2.94 19.74 1.56
N PHE A 64 -1.65 19.96 1.26
CA PHE A 64 -0.60 20.14 2.25
C PHE A 64 -0.34 21.62 2.47
N TYR A 65 -0.15 22.05 3.71
CA TYR A 65 0.22 23.43 4.04
C TYR A 65 1.66 23.52 4.53
N ASN A 66 2.49 24.29 3.81
CA ASN A 66 3.85 24.64 4.24
C ASN A 66 3.84 26.06 4.84
N PRO A 67 4.05 26.22 6.17
CA PRO A 67 4.07 27.54 6.81
C PRO A 67 5.32 28.37 6.48
N GLY A 68 6.40 27.69 6.09
CA GLY A 68 7.72 28.28 5.90
C GLY A 68 8.02 28.67 4.45
N ARG A 69 9.31 28.86 4.17
CA ARG A 69 9.82 29.02 2.80
C ARG A 69 9.72 27.71 2.02
N ASP A 70 9.91 27.81 0.71
CA ASP A 70 9.99 26.66 -0.19
C ASP A 70 10.98 25.62 0.33
N LYS A 71 10.54 24.35 0.34
CA LYS A 71 11.27 23.24 0.96
C LYS A 71 11.14 21.99 0.11
N LYS A 72 12.28 21.40 -0.21
CA LYS A 72 12.36 20.09 -0.85
C LYS A 72 12.41 18.99 0.21
N LEU A 73 11.56 17.98 0.07
CA LEU A 73 11.45 16.84 0.98
C LEU A 73 11.39 15.53 0.19
N THR A 74 12.02 14.49 0.72
CA THR A 74 11.72 13.12 0.31
C THR A 74 10.42 12.69 0.96
N VAL A 75 9.47 12.26 0.14
CA VAL A 75 8.16 11.74 0.56
C VAL A 75 8.08 10.27 0.18
N GLY A 76 7.54 9.45 1.08
CA GLY A 76 7.37 8.02 0.89
C GLY A 76 5.90 7.61 0.82
N PHE A 77 5.68 6.44 0.24
CA PHE A 77 4.46 5.65 0.31
C PHE A 77 4.87 4.22 0.67
N GLU A 78 4.45 3.77 1.85
CA GLU A 78 4.74 2.43 2.37
C GLU A 78 3.71 1.44 1.83
N ALA A 79 4.15 0.49 1.02
CA ALA A 79 3.37 -0.65 0.55
C ALA A 79 3.85 -1.92 1.26
N PHE A 80 3.01 -2.45 2.15
CA PHE A 80 3.25 -3.70 2.85
C PHE A 80 3.22 -4.88 1.88
N SER A 81 3.98 -5.91 2.18
CA SER A 81 4.07 -7.09 1.33
C SER A 81 2.83 -7.98 1.48
N PRO A 82 2.46 -8.69 0.41
CA PRO A 82 1.39 -9.67 0.46
C PRO A 82 1.77 -10.85 1.36
N TYR A 83 0.77 -11.57 1.85
CA TYR A 83 0.93 -12.80 2.62
C TYR A 83 -0.31 -13.69 2.51
N GLY A 84 -0.21 -14.95 2.94
CA GLY A 84 -1.28 -15.95 2.81
C GLY A 84 -1.16 -16.72 1.51
N ASP A 85 -2.25 -17.12 0.86
CA ASP A 85 -2.21 -17.94 -0.35
C ASP A 85 -1.90 -17.14 -1.64
N VAL A 86 -0.73 -16.50 -1.65
CA VAL A 86 -0.30 -15.58 -2.71
C VAL A 86 1.23 -15.42 -2.75
N ASP A 87 1.83 -15.35 -3.94
CA ASP A 87 3.28 -15.13 -4.07
C ASP A 87 3.66 -13.66 -3.82
N GLY A 88 4.50 -13.42 -2.81
CA GLY A 88 5.02 -12.11 -2.45
C GLY A 88 6.30 -11.67 -3.13
N ALA A 89 6.85 -12.50 -4.03
CA ALA A 89 8.02 -12.15 -4.80
C ALA A 89 7.84 -10.82 -5.58
N PRO A 90 8.86 -9.93 -5.59
CA PRO A 90 8.78 -8.66 -6.28
C PRO A 90 8.71 -8.85 -7.80
N LYS A 91 7.82 -8.10 -8.46
CA LYS A 91 7.74 -8.06 -9.94
C LYS A 91 8.49 -6.84 -10.44
N ASN A 92 9.61 -7.05 -11.13
CA ASN A 92 10.48 -5.98 -11.63
C ASN A 92 10.92 -4.99 -10.53
N GLY A 93 11.24 -5.51 -9.34
CA GLY A 93 11.64 -4.72 -8.17
C GLY A 93 10.52 -3.87 -7.56
N LYS A 94 9.26 -4.19 -7.85
CA LYS A 94 8.05 -3.51 -7.36
C LYS A 94 7.13 -4.49 -6.66
N HIS A 95 6.21 -3.92 -5.89
CA HIS A 95 5.14 -4.66 -5.23
C HIS A 95 4.35 -5.50 -6.26
N PRO A 96 4.21 -6.84 -6.07
CA PRO A 96 3.66 -7.74 -7.10
C PRO A 96 2.20 -7.51 -7.47
N TYR A 97 1.45 -6.82 -6.60
CA TYR A 97 0.02 -6.56 -6.75
C TYR A 97 -0.34 -5.08 -6.73
N MET A 98 0.66 -4.18 -6.66
CA MET A 98 0.44 -2.74 -6.85
C MET A 98 0.92 -2.34 -8.23
N ARG A 99 0.07 -1.67 -9.00
CA ARG A 99 0.42 -1.18 -10.33
C ARG A 99 0.01 0.26 -10.54
N ASP A 100 0.61 0.86 -11.57
CA ASP A 100 0.29 2.20 -12.05
C ASP A 100 0.42 3.31 -11.00
N PHE A 101 1.34 3.12 -10.04
CA PHE A 101 1.66 4.16 -9.06
C PHE A 101 2.12 5.44 -9.76
N LYS A 102 1.39 6.52 -9.55
CA LYS A 102 1.66 7.85 -10.08
C LYS A 102 1.47 8.87 -8.98
N VAL A 103 2.32 9.89 -8.97
CA VAL A 103 2.20 11.02 -8.06
C VAL A 103 2.42 12.34 -8.81
N GLN A 104 1.63 13.34 -8.45
CA GLN A 104 1.66 14.69 -9.00
C GLN A 104 1.68 15.70 -7.85
N LEU A 105 2.50 16.74 -7.99
CA LEU A 105 2.56 17.88 -7.07
C LEU A 105 2.35 19.17 -7.88
N ASN A 106 1.35 19.97 -7.52
CA ASN A 106 1.07 21.27 -8.15
C ASN A 106 1.11 21.22 -9.70
N ASN A 107 0.48 20.20 -10.28
CA ASN A 107 0.40 19.91 -11.73
C ASN A 107 1.63 19.28 -12.38
N SER A 108 2.70 19.04 -11.63
CA SER A 108 3.89 18.33 -12.13
C SER A 108 3.89 16.87 -11.71
N ILE A 109 3.96 15.96 -12.68
CA ILE A 109 4.16 14.52 -12.42
C ILE A 109 5.57 14.30 -11.89
N LEU A 110 5.70 13.63 -10.76
CA LEU A 110 6.99 13.33 -10.14
C LEU A 110 7.46 11.93 -10.51
N LYS A 111 8.78 11.79 -10.71
CA LYS A 111 9.43 10.48 -10.79
C LYS A 111 9.62 9.92 -9.38
N TYR A 112 9.49 8.61 -9.24
CA TYR A 112 9.71 7.91 -7.98
C TYR A 112 10.74 6.78 -8.17
N ASN A 113 11.31 6.35 -7.05
CA ASN A 113 12.10 5.14 -6.92
C ASN A 113 11.40 4.18 -5.93
N VAL A 114 11.79 2.90 -5.97
CA VAL A 114 11.29 1.89 -5.03
C VAL A 114 12.46 1.35 -4.22
N ALA A 115 12.35 1.43 -2.90
CA ALA A 115 13.28 0.82 -1.97
C ALA A 115 12.64 -0.43 -1.35
N HIS A 116 13.45 -1.48 -1.15
CA HIS A 116 13.07 -2.63 -0.35
C HIS A 116 13.58 -2.39 1.08
N VAL A 117 12.75 -2.58 2.09
CA VAL A 117 13.10 -2.26 3.48
C VAL A 117 12.75 -3.40 4.41
N ALA A 118 13.61 -3.71 5.38
CA ALA A 118 13.40 -4.86 6.28
C ALA A 118 12.33 -4.61 7.34
N ASP A 119 12.20 -3.38 7.82
CA ASP A 119 11.35 -3.03 8.96
C ASP A 119 10.92 -1.57 8.89
N SER A 120 10.13 -1.11 9.85
CA SER A 120 9.63 0.26 9.97
C SER A 120 10.70 1.30 10.37
N LEU A 121 11.91 0.86 10.76
CA LEU A 121 13.06 1.71 11.12
C LEU A 121 13.95 2.03 9.90
N TYR A 122 13.47 1.74 8.69
CA TYR A 122 14.18 2.00 7.44
C TYR A 122 14.54 3.47 7.23
N ASN A 123 13.81 4.39 7.85
CA ASN A 123 14.07 5.80 7.76
C ASN A 123 15.04 6.25 8.86
N LYS A 124 16.22 6.70 8.45
CA LYS A 124 17.20 7.31 9.35
C LYS A 124 17.49 8.74 8.91
N ASN A 125 16.92 9.71 9.62
CA ASN A 125 17.16 11.15 9.43
C ASN A 125 16.91 11.66 7.99
N GLY A 126 15.89 11.15 7.28
CA GLY A 126 15.64 11.54 5.88
C GLY A 126 16.27 10.63 4.84
N THR A 127 17.03 9.61 5.27
CA THR A 127 17.64 8.62 4.37
C THR A 127 16.92 7.28 4.50
N ILE A 128 16.52 6.72 3.35
CA ILE A 128 15.92 5.39 3.27
C ILE A 128 17.04 4.34 3.23
N LYS A 129 17.07 3.47 4.24
CA LYS A 129 17.95 2.31 4.30
C LYS A 129 17.39 1.19 3.42
N SER A 130 17.61 1.32 2.11
CA SER A 130 17.23 0.28 1.15
C SER A 130 18.11 -0.96 1.32
N LEU A 131 17.48 -2.13 1.19
CA LEU A 131 18.13 -3.41 1.09
C LEU A 131 18.76 -3.59 -0.30
N ASP A 132 19.89 -4.30 -0.32
CA ASP A 132 20.43 -4.94 -1.51
C ASP A 132 19.88 -6.37 -1.57
N LEU A 133 18.88 -6.60 -2.43
CA LEU A 133 18.22 -7.90 -2.53
C LEU A 133 19.18 -9.03 -2.95
N ALA A 134 20.30 -8.73 -3.59
CA ALA A 134 21.31 -9.73 -3.94
C ALA A 134 22.03 -10.26 -2.69
N LYS A 135 22.20 -9.41 -1.66
CA LYS A 135 22.87 -9.75 -0.39
C LYS A 135 21.90 -10.06 0.74
N PHE A 136 20.62 -9.77 0.55
CA PHE A 136 19.57 -10.01 1.53
C PHE A 136 19.39 -11.50 1.82
N GLN A 137 19.42 -11.85 3.11
CA GLN A 137 19.38 -13.23 3.60
C GLN A 137 17.96 -13.70 3.96
N GLY A 138 17.00 -12.78 4.08
CA GLY A 138 15.60 -13.14 4.34
C GLY A 138 14.90 -13.69 3.09
N SER A 139 13.68 -14.17 3.30
CA SER A 139 12.84 -14.70 2.23
C SER A 139 12.54 -13.64 1.17
N LYS A 140 12.64 -14.04 -0.09
CA LYS A 140 12.45 -13.19 -1.29
C LYS A 140 11.38 -13.72 -2.24
N SER A 141 10.75 -14.84 -1.92
CA SER A 141 9.85 -15.56 -2.81
C SER A 141 8.86 -16.41 -2.04
N GLY A 142 7.76 -16.77 -2.68
CA GLY A 142 6.71 -17.54 -2.05
C GLY A 142 5.83 -16.65 -1.19
N ASN A 143 5.11 -17.26 -0.26
CA ASN A 143 3.96 -16.64 0.36
C ASN A 143 4.29 -15.67 1.50
N GLU A 144 5.55 -15.60 1.91
CA GLU A 144 6.05 -14.66 2.91
C GLU A 144 7.41 -14.14 2.44
N VAL A 145 7.55 -12.81 2.39
CA VAL A 145 8.82 -12.13 2.08
C VAL A 145 9.20 -11.19 3.23
N ASP A 146 10.49 -11.15 3.56
CA ASP A 146 10.99 -10.49 4.77
C ASP A 146 11.33 -9.00 4.55
N PHE A 147 10.58 -8.34 3.67
CA PHE A 147 10.75 -6.92 3.39
C PHE A 147 9.44 -6.28 2.93
N TYR A 148 9.39 -4.96 2.95
CA TYR A 148 8.31 -4.13 2.42
C TYR A 148 8.84 -3.18 1.34
N TYR A 149 7.94 -2.48 0.66
CA TYR A 149 8.28 -1.55 -0.41
C TYR A 149 8.02 -0.11 0.04
N VAL A 150 8.98 0.77 -0.22
CA VAL A 150 8.79 2.21 -0.04
C VAL A 150 8.96 2.89 -1.39
N TYR A 151 7.86 3.37 -1.94
CA TYR A 151 7.84 4.21 -3.13
C TYR A 151 8.17 5.62 -2.69
N HIS A 152 9.26 6.19 -3.15
CA HIS A 152 9.71 7.50 -2.67
C HIS A 152 10.09 8.45 -3.80
N PHE A 153 9.87 9.72 -3.56
CA PHE A 153 10.10 10.78 -4.54
C PHE A 153 10.47 12.09 -3.84
N GLU A 154 11.12 12.97 -4.60
CA GLU A 154 11.44 14.32 -4.16
C GLU A 154 10.28 15.27 -4.47
N ALA A 155 9.77 15.94 -3.45
CA ALA A 155 8.67 16.90 -3.54
C ALA A 155 9.16 18.30 -3.13
N ASN A 156 8.93 19.30 -3.97
CA ASN A 156 9.24 20.70 -3.66
C ASN A 156 7.98 21.45 -3.23
N PHE A 157 7.76 21.54 -1.92
CA PHE A 157 6.62 22.24 -1.34
C PHE A 157 6.90 23.74 -1.31
N LYS A 158 6.07 24.49 -2.04
CA LYS A 158 6.09 25.96 -2.00
C LYS A 158 5.50 26.47 -0.69
N LYS A 159 5.83 27.69 -0.27
CA LYS A 159 5.10 28.35 0.83
C LYS A 159 3.58 28.34 0.55
N GLY A 160 2.78 28.01 1.55
CA GLY A 160 1.32 27.95 1.46
C GLY A 160 0.78 26.55 1.07
N ILE A 161 -0.35 26.53 0.36
CA ILE A 161 -1.04 25.30 -0.02
C ILE A 161 -0.35 24.64 -1.22
N ASN A 162 -0.14 23.34 -1.11
CA ASN A 162 0.38 22.47 -2.16
C ASN A 162 -0.59 21.32 -2.38
N VAL A 163 -0.96 21.10 -3.64
CA VAL A 163 -1.85 20.00 -4.02
C VAL A 163 -1.02 18.81 -4.44
N VAL A 164 -1.21 17.69 -3.75
CA VAL A 164 -0.61 16.41 -4.13
C VAL A 164 -1.71 15.43 -4.50
N LYS A 165 -1.55 14.76 -5.62
CA LYS A 165 -2.44 13.67 -6.03
C LYS A 165 -1.60 12.43 -6.28
N HIS A 166 -1.95 11.30 -5.68
CA HIS A 166 -1.42 10.01 -6.10
C HIS A 166 -2.53 9.07 -6.56
N THR A 167 -2.16 8.11 -7.40
CA THR A 167 -3.03 7.04 -7.86
C THR A 167 -2.27 5.73 -7.91
N TYR A 168 -2.95 4.62 -7.65
CA TYR A 168 -2.44 3.26 -7.84
C TYR A 168 -3.59 2.27 -7.90
N ASN A 169 -3.32 1.07 -8.39
CA ASN A 169 -4.27 -0.02 -8.43
C ASN A 169 -3.76 -1.19 -7.59
N TYR A 170 -4.64 -1.78 -6.78
CA TYR A 170 -4.37 -3.02 -6.05
C TYR A 170 -5.31 -4.13 -6.45
N ASP A 171 -4.79 -5.34 -6.58
CA ASP A 171 -5.65 -6.53 -6.61
C ASP A 171 -6.38 -6.66 -5.26
N VAL A 172 -7.62 -7.13 -5.29
CA VAL A 172 -8.48 -7.13 -4.10
C VAL A 172 -8.21 -8.36 -3.25
N SER A 173 -7.91 -8.16 -1.97
CA SER A 173 -7.75 -9.23 -0.98
C SER A 173 -9.08 -9.93 -0.73
N GLY A 174 -9.02 -11.20 -0.33
CA GLY A 174 -10.21 -12.00 -0.10
C GLY A 174 -9.90 -13.28 0.65
N SER A 175 -10.94 -13.86 1.24
CA SER A 175 -10.88 -15.15 1.92
C SER A 175 -12.25 -15.84 1.81
N ILE A 176 -12.38 -17.01 2.45
CA ILE A 176 -13.69 -17.66 2.64
C ILE A 176 -14.68 -16.80 3.46
N ASP A 177 -14.19 -15.89 4.31
CA ASP A 177 -15.02 -15.09 5.21
C ASP A 177 -15.49 -13.77 4.58
N TYR A 178 -14.79 -13.30 3.55
CA TYR A 178 -15.10 -12.04 2.87
C TYR A 178 -14.74 -12.10 1.38
N ASN A 179 -15.69 -11.67 0.55
CA ASN A 179 -15.50 -11.60 -0.90
C ASN A 179 -14.43 -10.58 -1.31
N TYR A 180 -14.28 -9.50 -0.53
CA TYR A 180 -13.36 -8.41 -0.80
C TYR A 180 -12.93 -7.77 0.52
N ASP A 181 -11.63 -7.54 0.67
CA ASP A 181 -11.05 -6.77 1.76
C ASP A 181 -10.05 -5.74 1.23
N PHE A 182 -10.13 -4.53 1.79
CA PHE A 182 -9.22 -3.44 1.48
C PHE A 182 -9.03 -2.55 2.71
N GLU A 183 -7.86 -2.66 3.32
CA GLU A 183 -7.46 -1.78 4.40
C GLU A 183 -6.84 -0.48 3.87
N TYR A 184 -7.04 0.63 4.59
CA TYR A 184 -6.34 1.90 4.34
C TYR A 184 -5.83 2.51 5.65
N VAL A 185 -4.55 2.86 5.70
CA VAL A 185 -3.88 3.35 6.92
C VAL A 185 -3.97 4.88 7.02
N LEU A 186 -4.84 5.37 7.91
CA LEU A 186 -5.00 6.81 8.22
C LEU A 186 -4.02 7.35 9.27
N THR A 187 -3.46 6.47 10.10
CA THR A 187 -2.56 6.87 11.20
C THR A 187 -1.19 7.34 10.71
N ALA A 188 -0.86 7.14 9.44
CA ALA A 188 0.34 7.68 8.80
C ALA A 188 0.38 9.22 8.84
N ALA A 189 -0.77 9.89 8.93
CA ALA A 189 -0.90 11.34 9.07
C ALA A 189 -0.20 11.87 10.33
N ASN A 190 -0.03 11.03 11.35
CA ASN A 190 0.70 11.35 12.58
C ASN A 190 2.18 11.71 12.33
N ARG A 191 2.72 11.38 11.15
CA ARG A 191 4.10 11.69 10.75
C ARG A 191 4.24 13.08 10.10
N TRP A 192 3.14 13.71 9.73
CA TRP A 192 3.12 15.10 9.28
C TRP A 192 2.97 16.06 10.47
N ALA A 193 3.22 17.35 10.22
CA ALA A 193 2.92 18.37 11.23
C ALA A 193 1.43 18.38 11.57
N ASN A 194 1.11 18.86 12.78
CA ASN A 194 -0.22 18.81 13.38
C ASN A 194 -0.76 17.40 13.70
N LYS A 195 -0.08 16.32 13.25
CA LYS A 195 -0.38 14.92 13.58
C LYS A 195 -1.84 14.51 13.36
N GLN A 196 -2.51 15.13 12.39
CA GLN A 196 -3.91 14.88 12.07
C GLN A 196 -4.21 15.25 10.62
N ILE A 197 -5.41 14.91 10.17
CA ILE A 197 -6.00 15.36 8.91
C ILE A 197 -7.13 16.32 9.30
N ASP A 198 -7.06 17.58 8.88
CA ASP A 198 -8.07 18.56 9.32
C ASP A 198 -9.44 18.32 8.65
N ASP A 199 -9.44 17.96 7.36
CA ASP A 199 -10.64 17.64 6.57
C ASP A 199 -10.43 16.32 5.81
N PHE A 200 -11.22 15.30 6.14
CA PHE A 200 -11.15 13.97 5.52
C PHE A 200 -12.46 13.62 4.83
N THR A 201 -12.37 13.22 3.57
CA THR A 201 -13.49 12.67 2.79
C THR A 201 -13.12 11.31 2.25
N LEU A 202 -14.00 10.32 2.48
CA LEU A 202 -13.92 9.00 1.88
C LEU A 202 -15.05 8.84 0.85
N ILE A 203 -14.66 8.51 -0.38
CA ILE A 203 -15.56 8.22 -1.49
C ILE A 203 -15.36 6.75 -1.87
N ILE A 204 -16.43 5.97 -1.80
CA ILE A 204 -16.41 4.56 -2.19
C ILE A 204 -17.38 4.37 -3.36
N ASP A 205 -16.83 3.87 -4.46
CA ASP A 205 -17.56 3.43 -5.65
C ASP A 205 -17.36 1.91 -5.79
N LEU A 206 -18.43 1.14 -5.62
CA LEU A 206 -18.39 -0.32 -5.68
C LEU A 206 -18.71 -0.88 -7.08
N GLY A 207 -18.87 -0.04 -8.10
CA GLY A 207 -19.24 -0.42 -9.45
C GLY A 207 -20.75 -0.49 -9.67
#